data_AF-A0A529FI66-F1
#
_entry.id   AF-A0A529FI66-F1
#
_cell.length_a   1.000
_cell.length_b   1.000
_cell.length_c   1.000
_cell.angle_alpha   90.00
_cell.angle_beta   90.00
_cell.angle_gamma   90.00
#
_symmetry.space_group_name_H-M   'P 1'
#
loop_
_entity.id
_entity.type
_entity.pdbx_description
1 polymer ?
#
loop_
_entity_poly.entity_id
_entity_poly.type
_entity_poly.pdbx_seq_one_letter_code
_entity_poly.pdbx_strand_id
1 'polypeptide(L)' 'GGLAPLYAPRLSARYQALLKPALDDALGGAVQMAVRIFARGSEVAQ' A
#
# COMPACT_ATOMS: atom_id res chain seq x y z
N GLY A 1 1.56 -1.27 6.45
CA GLY A 1 2.21 -0.10 7.08
C GLY A 1 1.33 1.13 6.96
N GLY A 2 1.85 2.32 7.24
CA GLY A 2 1.14 3.60 7.02
C GLY A 2 0.59 4.26 8.29
N LEU A 3 -0.29 5.27 8.11
CA LEU A 3 -0.70 6.18 9.17
C LEU A 3 -1.92 5.72 9.98
N ALA A 4 -2.55 4.59 9.60
CA ALA A 4 -3.74 4.08 10.25
C ALA A 4 -3.59 3.87 11.76
N PRO A 5 -2.48 3.32 12.31
CA PRO A 5 -2.30 3.19 13.76
C PRO A 5 -2.24 4.54 14.49
N LEU A 6 -1.79 5.60 13.81
CA LEU A 6 -1.69 6.94 14.40
C LEU A 6 -3.05 7.64 14.41
N TYR A 7 -3.88 7.44 13.39
CA TYR A 7 -5.16 8.14 13.26
C TYR A 7 -6.37 7.35 13.73
N ALA A 8 -6.27 6.02 13.87
CA ALA A 8 -7.34 5.17 14.38
C ALA A 8 -8.02 5.72 15.66
N PRO A 9 -7.30 6.10 16.73
CA PRO A 9 -7.95 6.61 17.95
C PRO A 9 -8.57 8.01 17.77
N ARG A 10 -8.24 8.72 16.69
CA ARG A 10 -8.75 10.07 16.38
C ARG A 10 -10.00 10.05 15.50
N LEU A 11 -10.33 8.90 14.91
CA LEU A 11 -11.52 8.72 14.09
C LEU A 11 -12.74 8.44 14.96
N SER A 12 -13.93 8.89 14.55
CA SER A 12 -15.17 8.50 15.21
C SER A 12 -15.44 6.99 15.03
N ALA A 13 -16.23 6.40 15.94
CA ALA A 13 -16.51 4.96 15.95
C ALA A 13 -17.01 4.42 14.59
N ARG A 14 -17.83 5.20 13.87
CA ARG A 14 -18.30 4.86 12.52
C ARG A 14 -17.16 4.63 11.54
N TYR A 15 -16.13 5.47 11.59
CA TYR A 15 -14.99 5.39 10.66
C TYR A 15 -13.91 4.42 11.13
N GLN A 16 -13.75 4.23 12.45
CA GLN A 16 -12.89 3.17 12.98
C GLN A 16 -13.36 1.78 12.50
N ALA A 17 -14.67 1.52 12.49
CA ALA A 17 -15.23 0.26 12.00
C ALA A 17 -14.96 -0.02 10.52
N LEU A 18 -14.58 1.00 9.74
CA LEU A 18 -14.26 0.86 8.31
C LEU A 18 -12.76 0.67 8.05
N LEU A 19 -11.90 0.82 9.06
CA LEU A 19 -10.46 0.63 8.91
C LEU A 19 -10.15 -0.83 8.60
N LYS A 20 -9.43 -1.05 7.49
CA LYS A 20 -8.90 -2.37 7.12
C LYS A 20 -7.41 -2.43 7.44
N PRO A 21 -6.88 -3.62 7.77
CA PRO A 21 -5.44 -3.82 7.86
C PRO A 21 -4.75 -3.39 6.56
N ALA A 22 -3.65 -2.65 6.68
CA ALA A 22 -2.89 -2.23 5.52
C ALA A 22 -2.13 -3.42 4.94
N LEU A 23 -2.33 -3.68 3.64
CA LEU A 23 -1.73 -4.81 2.92
C LEU A 23 -0.21 -4.68 2.80
N ASP A 24 0.29 -3.46 2.58
CA ASP A 24 1.73 -3.15 2.55
C ASP A 24 1.95 -1.73 3.10
N ASP A 25 3.20 -1.29 3.22
CA ASP A 25 3.53 0.12 3.33
C ASP A 25 3.64 0.79 1.94
N ALA A 26 3.77 2.12 1.93
CA ALA A 26 3.84 2.89 0.70
C ALA A 26 5.08 2.58 -0.14
N LEU A 27 6.20 2.23 0.51
CA LEU A 27 7.45 1.88 -0.17
C LEU A 27 7.35 0.50 -0.80
N GLY A 28 6.89 -0.51 -0.07
CA GLY A 28 6.65 -1.86 -0.58
C GLY A 28 5.71 -1.86 -1.78
N GLY A 29 4.61 -1.10 -1.70
CA GLY A 29 3.69 -0.90 -2.81
C GLY A 29 4.35 -0.22 -4.02
N ALA A 30 5.17 0.81 -3.82
CA ALA A 30 5.88 1.50 -4.90
C ALA A 30 6.88 0.57 -5.61
N VAL A 31 7.62 -0.26 -4.84
CA VAL A 31 8.56 -1.23 -5.39
C VAL A 31 7.83 -2.30 -6.21
N GLN A 32 6.73 -2.86 -5.70
CA GLN A 32 5.94 -3.84 -6.46
C GLN A 32 5.42 -3.25 -7.78
N MET A 33 4.99 -1.98 -7.77
CA MET A 33 4.58 -1.28 -8.99
C MET A 33 5.74 -1.10 -9.97
N ALA A 34 6.93 -0.74 -9.50
CA ALA A 34 8.13 -0.65 -10.34
C ALA A 34 8.47 -2.02 -10.95
N VAL A 35 8.48 -3.10 -10.16
CA VAL A 35 8.72 -4.46 -10.65
C VAL A 35 7.70 -4.83 -11.73
N ARG A 36 6.41 -4.57 -11.53
CA ARG A 36 5.37 -4.87 -12.53
C ARG A 36 5.62 -4.18 -13.88
N ILE A 37 6.08 -2.93 -13.86
CA ILE A 37 6.29 -2.12 -15.06
C ILE A 37 7.59 -2.51 -15.76
N PHE A 38 8.68 -2.61 -15.00
CA PHE A 38 10.02 -2.74 -15.57
C PHE A 38 10.44 -4.19 -15.79
N ALA A 39 10.00 -5.15 -14.98
CA ALA A 39 10.35 -6.57 -15.17
C ALA A 39 9.68 -7.19 -16.41
N ARG A 40 8.50 -6.69 -16.83
CA ARG A 40 7.86 -7.08 -18.09
C ARG A 40 8.48 -6.39 -19.31
N GLY A 41 8.97 -5.15 -19.15
CA GLY A 41 9.67 -4.44 -20.23
C GLY A 41 11.00 -5.09 -20.62
N SER A 42 11.66 -5.78 -19.69
CA SER A 42 12.92 -6.50 -19.93
C SER A 42 12.79 -7.79 -20.73
N GLU A 43 11.61 -8.40 -20.86
CA GLU A 43 11.41 -9.61 -21.70
C GLU A 43 11.15 -9.30 -23.18
N VAL A 44 10.65 -8.09 -23.52
CA VAL A 44 10.34 -7.72 -24.92
C VAL A 44 11.51 -7.04 -25.63
N ALA A 45 12.58 -6.73 -24.87
CA ALA A 45 13.78 -6.06 -25.37
C ALA A 45 15.01 -6.99 -25.44
N GLN A 46 14.84 -8.30 -25.25
CA GLN A 46 15.88 -9.33 -25.43
C GLN A 46 15.65 -10.13 -26.71
#